data_AF-A0A971L2B6-F1
#
_entry.id   AF-A0A971L2B6-F1
#
_cell.length_a   1.000
_cell.length_b   1.000
_cell.length_c   1.000
_cell.angle_alpha   90.00
_cell.angle_beta   90.00
_cell.angle_gamma   90.00
#
_symmetry.space_group_name_H-M   'P 1'
#
loop_
_entity.id
_entity.type
_entity.pdbx_description
1 polymer ?
#
loop_
_entity_poly.entity_id
_entity_poly.type
_entity_poly.pdbx_seq_one_letter_code
_entity_poly.pdbx_strand_id
1 'polypeptide(L)'
;MSNPTQFLRLYGYPRGQRSAANTVGSILAEGLREETHISHLTQPPQIEIFINSQSPVKHPRQLGDWINVAMSQCRFGGSDRYPNGRPLRKNSVAIGTLIASLPQNTLDFTSAHTSKKT
;
A
#
# COMPACT_ATOMS: atom_id res chain seq x y z
N MET A 1 24.15 -20.94 -5.68
CA MET A 1 23.85 -19.72 -4.91
C MET A 1 22.63 -19.07 -5.56
N SER A 2 21.55 -18.81 -4.81
CA SER A 2 20.35 -18.16 -5.35
C SER A 2 20.62 -16.66 -5.52
N ASN A 3 20.41 -16.11 -6.72
CA ASN A 3 20.47 -14.66 -6.91
C ASN A 3 19.47 -13.97 -5.96
N PRO A 4 19.88 -12.95 -5.19
CA PRO A 4 18.94 -12.18 -4.39
C PRO A 4 17.93 -11.56 -5.36
N THR A 5 16.71 -12.08 -5.34
CA THR A 5 15.69 -11.71 -6.31
C THR A 5 15.17 -10.33 -5.93
N GLN A 6 15.58 -9.31 -6.68
CA GLN A 6 14.97 -7.99 -6.62
C GLN A 6 13.56 -8.10 -7.20
N PHE A 7 12.59 -7.49 -6.54
CA PHE A 7 11.26 -7.40 -7.11
C PHE A 7 10.58 -6.09 -6.76
N LEU A 8 9.79 -5.62 -7.72
CA LEU A 8 8.80 -4.59 -7.55
C LEU A 8 7.44 -5.22 -7.83
N ARG A 9 6.49 -5.09 -6.91
CA ARG A 9 5.12 -5.59 -7.08
C ARG A 9 4.12 -4.51 -6.75
N LEU A 10 3.13 -4.34 -7.62
CA LEU A 10 1.98 -3.46 -7.40
C LEU A 10 0.75 -4.33 -7.13
N TYR A 11 0.08 -4.07 -6.01
CA TYR A 11 -1.17 -4.73 -5.65
C TYR A 11 -2.27 -3.70 -5.42
N GLY A 12 -3.48 -4.01 -5.89
CA GLY A 12 -4.66 -3.20 -5.65
C GLY A 12 -5.59 -3.89 -4.65
N TYR A 13 -6.02 -3.17 -3.62
CA TYR A 13 -6.92 -3.70 -2.61
C TYR A 13 -8.25 -2.94 -2.61
N PRO A 14 -9.41 -3.61 -2.67
CA PRO A 14 -10.71 -2.99 -2.50
C PRO A 14 -10.96 -2.61 -1.03
N ARG A 15 -12.02 -1.84 -0.82
CA ARG A 15 -12.57 -1.58 0.52
C ARG A 15 -12.93 -2.87 1.24
N GLY A 16 -12.75 -2.89 2.56
CA GLY A 16 -13.17 -4.01 3.39
C GLY A 16 -12.63 -3.92 4.81
N GLN A 17 -13.18 -4.78 5.65
CA GLN A 17 -12.85 -4.91 7.07
C GLN A 17 -11.51 -5.64 7.26
N ARG A 18 -10.86 -5.45 8.41
CA ARG A 18 -9.54 -6.06 8.69
C ARG A 18 -9.51 -7.58 8.57
N SER A 19 -10.62 -8.24 8.93
CA SER A 19 -10.75 -9.70 8.92
C SER A 19 -10.91 -10.28 7.52
N ALA A 20 -11.23 -9.45 6.53
CA ALA A 20 -11.40 -9.88 5.15
C ALA A 20 -10.05 -9.82 4.41
N ALA A 21 -9.60 -10.96 3.91
CA ALA A 21 -8.37 -11.06 3.12
C ALA A 21 -8.44 -10.19 1.86
N ASN A 22 -7.29 -9.67 1.44
CA ASN A 22 -7.14 -8.81 0.26
C ASN A 22 -8.02 -7.56 0.30
N THR A 23 -8.06 -6.86 1.44
CA THR A 23 -8.77 -5.59 1.58
C THR A 23 -7.89 -4.51 2.16
N VAL A 24 -8.33 -3.24 2.06
CA VAL A 24 -7.68 -2.11 2.74
C VAL A 24 -7.48 -2.40 4.23
N GLY A 25 -8.49 -2.95 4.91
CA GLY A 25 -8.39 -3.29 6.33
C GLY A 25 -7.27 -4.30 6.59
N SER A 26 -7.17 -5.37 5.78
CA SER A 26 -6.15 -6.40 5.99
C SER A 26 -4.73 -5.88 5.73
N ILE A 27 -4.52 -5.11 4.65
CA ILE A 27 -3.17 -4.64 4.32
C ILE A 27 -2.69 -3.54 5.28
N LEU A 28 -3.60 -2.69 5.77
CA LEU A 28 -3.25 -1.69 6.79
C LEU A 28 -2.97 -2.36 8.14
N ALA A 29 -3.76 -3.36 8.55
CA ALA A 29 -3.48 -4.11 9.78
C ALA A 29 -2.10 -4.82 9.71
N GLU A 30 -1.72 -5.30 8.52
CA GLU A 30 -0.39 -5.87 8.27
C GLU A 30 0.71 -4.80 8.37
N GLY A 31 0.58 -3.68 7.63
CA GLY A 31 1.56 -2.60 7.64
C GLY A 31 1.73 -1.92 8.99
N LEU A 32 0.65 -1.82 9.79
CA LEU A 32 0.65 -1.25 11.14
C LEU A 32 1.02 -2.26 12.23
N ARG A 33 1.28 -3.52 11.85
CA ARG A 33 1.49 -4.67 12.75
C ARG A 33 0.47 -4.69 13.89
N GLU A 34 -0.81 -4.68 13.53
CA GLU A 34 -1.85 -4.90 14.52
C GLU A 34 -1.66 -6.26 15.19
N GLU A 35 -1.89 -6.28 16.50
CA GLU A 35 -1.82 -7.50 17.29
C GLU A 35 -2.72 -8.57 16.67
N THR A 36 -2.28 -9.84 16.70
CA THR A 36 -2.95 -11.02 16.10
C THR A 36 -3.00 -11.08 14.57
N HIS A 37 -2.63 -10.02 13.84
CA HIS A 37 -2.74 -10.01 12.38
C HIS A 37 -1.56 -10.67 11.66
N ILE A 38 -0.37 -10.66 12.26
CA ILE A 38 0.82 -11.35 11.72
C ILE A 38 1.40 -12.27 12.79
N SER A 39 1.08 -13.56 12.69
CA SER A 39 1.47 -14.56 13.70
C SER A 39 2.97 -14.84 13.78
N HIS A 40 3.71 -14.61 12.69
CA HIS A 40 5.14 -14.93 12.60
C HIS A 40 6.07 -13.76 12.95
N LEU A 41 5.53 -12.57 13.24
CA LEU A 41 6.31 -11.40 13.63
C LEU A 41 6.03 -11.09 15.09
N THR A 42 6.97 -11.45 15.97
CA THR A 42 6.85 -11.25 17.43
C THR A 42 7.36 -9.89 17.90
N GLN A 43 8.05 -9.15 17.03
CA GLN A 43 8.63 -7.85 17.37
C GLN A 43 7.75 -6.70 16.86
N PRO A 44 7.61 -5.60 17.62
CA PRO A 44 6.96 -4.39 17.12
C PRO A 44 7.71 -3.86 15.89
N PRO A 45 7.03 -3.15 14.98
CA PRO A 45 7.67 -2.63 13.78
C PRO A 45 8.77 -1.65 14.19
N GLN A 46 10.00 -1.86 13.70
CA GLN A 46 11.11 -0.89 13.82
C GLN A 46 11.01 0.17 12.72
N ILE A 47 9.80 0.64 12.41
CA ILE A 47 9.55 1.53 11.27
C ILE A 47 8.83 2.76 11.78
N GLU A 48 9.42 3.92 11.52
CA GLU A 48 8.77 5.20 11.73
C GLU A 48 7.72 5.40 10.63
N ILE A 49 6.45 5.53 11.02
CA ILE A 49 5.37 5.77 10.07
C ILE A 49 5.28 7.27 9.83
N PHE A 50 5.79 7.70 8.68
CA PHE A 50 5.71 9.10 8.28
C PHE A 50 4.34 9.42 7.69
N ILE A 51 3.65 10.36 8.34
CA ILE A 51 2.49 11.03 7.78
C ILE A 51 2.99 12.31 7.13
N ASN A 52 2.79 12.45 5.82
CA ASN A 52 3.12 13.70 5.15
C ASN A 52 2.10 14.79 5.52
N SER A 53 2.47 16.07 5.33
CA SER A 53 1.60 17.22 5.62
C SER A 53 0.32 17.29 4.77
N GLN A 54 0.24 16.52 3.70
CA GLN A 54 -0.92 16.43 2.81
C GLN A 54 -1.85 15.26 3.16
N SER A 55 -1.51 14.48 4.19
CA SER A 55 -2.31 13.33 4.60
C SER A 55 -3.69 13.79 5.06
N PRO A 56 -4.76 13.10 4.66
CA PRO A 56 -6.10 13.41 5.11
C PRO A 56 -6.35 13.02 6.59
N VAL A 57 -5.41 12.29 7.20
CA VAL A 57 -5.51 11.78 8.57
C VAL A 57 -4.28 12.15 9.40
N LYS A 58 -4.50 12.34 10.71
CA LYS A 58 -3.44 12.65 11.68
C LYS A 58 -2.72 11.42 12.20
N HIS A 59 -3.38 10.26 12.18
CA HIS A 59 -2.80 8.99 12.63
C HIS A 59 -2.98 7.89 11.56
N PRO A 60 -1.97 7.01 11.36
CA PRO A 60 -2.03 6.01 10.29
C PRO A 60 -3.19 5.04 10.44
N ARG A 61 -3.57 4.76 11.70
CA ARG A 61 -4.71 3.90 12.07
C ARG A 61 -6.06 4.42 11.55
N GLN A 62 -6.18 5.73 11.29
CA GLN A 62 -7.41 6.33 10.78
C GLN A 62 -7.57 6.19 9.26
N LEU A 63 -6.51 5.78 8.54
CA LEU A 63 -6.50 5.78 7.08
C LEU A 63 -7.55 4.83 6.49
N GLY A 64 -7.74 3.65 7.09
CA GLY A 64 -8.71 2.66 6.62
C GLY A 64 -10.15 3.18 6.65
N ASP A 65 -10.55 3.77 7.78
CA ASP A 65 -11.87 4.36 7.94
C ASP A 65 -12.07 5.55 7.01
N TRP A 66 -11.07 6.42 6.89
CA TRP A 66 -11.13 7.56 5.97
C TRP A 66 -11.33 7.12 4.52
N ILE A 67 -10.57 6.13 4.02
CA ILE A 67 -10.72 5.59 2.66
C ILE A 67 -12.12 5.01 2.46
N ASN A 68 -12.61 4.23 3.42
CA ASN A 68 -13.92 3.59 3.34
C ASN A 68 -15.05 4.63 3.24
N VAL A 69 -14.99 5.69 4.05
CA VAL A 69 -15.97 6.79 4.04
C VAL A 69 -15.86 7.59 2.74
N ALA A 70 -14.66 8.05 2.37
CA ALA A 70 -14.45 8.86 1.17
C ALA A 70 -14.99 8.16 -0.09
N MET A 71 -14.62 6.90 -0.29
CA MET A 71 -15.10 6.12 -1.45
C MET A 71 -16.58 5.77 -1.40
N SER A 72 -17.20 5.68 -0.21
CA SER A 72 -18.65 5.44 -0.11
C SER A 72 -19.47 6.63 -0.64
N GLN A 73 -18.90 7.83 -0.58
CA GLN A 73 -19.50 9.08 -1.05
C GLN A 73 -19.22 9.32 -2.53
N CYS A 74 -18.14 8.75 -3.09
CA CYS A 74 -17.82 8.87 -4.50
C CYS A 74 -18.95 8.31 -5.39
N ARG A 75 -19.25 9.05 -6.46
CA ARG A 75 -20.14 8.66 -7.55
C ARG A 75 -19.42 8.89 -8.87
N PHE A 76 -19.65 8.04 -9.86
CA PHE A 76 -19.03 8.18 -11.18
C PHE A 76 -20.04 7.99 -12.32
N GLY A 77 -19.81 8.71 -13.42
CA GLY A 77 -20.68 8.71 -14.59
C GLY A 77 -22.06 9.31 -14.32
N GLY A 78 -22.90 9.36 -15.34
CA GLY A 78 -24.31 9.76 -15.26
C GLY A 78 -25.10 8.99 -16.31
N SER A 79 -26.34 8.61 -15.98
CA SER A 79 -27.26 7.96 -16.92
C SER A 79 -28.69 8.20 -16.47
N ASP A 80 -29.69 7.98 -17.32
CA ASP A 80 -31.11 8.16 -16.95
C ASP A 80 -31.50 7.37 -15.69
N ARG A 81 -30.92 6.17 -15.50
CA ARG A 81 -31.12 5.36 -14.30
C ARG A 81 -30.40 5.88 -13.04
N TYR A 82 -29.33 6.64 -13.21
CA TYR A 82 -28.52 7.20 -12.12
C TYR A 82 -28.16 8.65 -12.44
N PRO A 83 -29.11 9.59 -12.29
CA PRO A 83 -28.92 10.99 -12.66
C PRO A 83 -27.84 11.67 -11.82
N ASN A 84 -27.71 11.27 -10.55
CA ASN A 84 -26.67 11.75 -9.63
C ASN A 84 -25.38 10.91 -9.66
N GLY A 85 -25.24 10.06 -10.68
CA GLY A 85 -24.12 9.16 -10.88
C GLY A 85 -24.19 7.82 -10.13
N ARG A 86 -23.34 6.88 -10.57
CA ARG A 86 -23.35 5.51 -10.06
C ARG A 86 -22.46 5.38 -8.83
N PRO A 87 -22.91 4.66 -7.78
CA PRO A 87 -22.03 4.32 -6.67
C PRO A 87 -20.85 3.47 -7.14
N LEU A 88 -19.68 3.66 -6.52
CA LEU A 88 -18.52 2.81 -6.76
C LEU A 88 -18.85 1.35 -6.43
N ARG A 89 -18.35 0.43 -7.25
CA ARG A 89 -18.55 -1.00 -7.03
C ARG A 89 -17.83 -1.44 -5.75
N LYS A 90 -18.34 -2.47 -5.09
CA LYS A 90 -17.71 -3.02 -3.86
C LYS A 90 -16.26 -3.47 -4.09
N ASN A 91 -15.93 -3.90 -5.31
CA ASN A 91 -14.61 -4.39 -5.70
C ASN A 91 -13.75 -3.33 -6.42
N SER A 92 -14.18 -2.06 -6.45
CA SER A 92 -13.32 -0.97 -6.94
C SER A 92 -12.06 -0.89 -6.08
N VAL A 93 -10.90 -0.76 -6.74
CA VAL A 93 -9.61 -0.60 -6.07
C VAL A 93 -9.63 0.67 -5.23
N ALA A 94 -9.30 0.53 -3.95
CA ALA A 94 -9.32 1.59 -2.96
C ALA A 94 -7.92 2.11 -2.62
N ILE A 95 -6.94 1.20 -2.56
CA ILE A 95 -5.54 1.54 -2.36
C ILE A 95 -4.66 0.72 -3.31
N GLY A 96 -3.64 1.37 -3.87
CA GLY A 96 -2.54 0.71 -4.55
C GLY A 96 -1.34 0.63 -3.60
N THR A 97 -0.78 -0.57 -3.43
CA THR A 97 0.38 -0.80 -2.59
C THR A 97 1.56 -1.22 -3.47
N LEU A 98 2.66 -0.51 -3.34
CA LEU A 98 3.93 -0.83 -3.98
C LEU A 98 4.81 -1.57 -2.97
N ILE A 99 5.20 -2.80 -3.29
CA ILE A 99 6.14 -3.59 -2.49
C ILE A 99 7.44 -3.67 -3.29
N ALA A 100 8.50 -3.12 -2.72
CA ALA A 100 9.84 -3.17 -3.28
C ALA A 100 10.75 -3.97 -2.34
N SER A 101 11.46 -4.95 -2.89
CA SER A 101 12.52 -5.67 -2.19
C SER A 101 13.86 -5.39 -2.86
N LEU A 102 14.77 -4.80 -2.09
CA LEU A 102 16.15 -4.58 -2.49
C LEU A 102 17.03 -5.74 -2.00
N PRO A 103 18.16 -6.03 -2.67
CA PRO A 103 19.08 -7.04 -2.18
C PRO A 103 19.71 -6.56 -0.87
N GLN A 104 19.97 -7.49 0.06
CA GLN A 104 20.60 -7.15 1.35
C GLN A 104 22.00 -6.55 1.18
N ASN A 105 22.70 -6.91 0.08
CA ASN A 105 24.00 -6.37 -0.29
C ASN A 105 23.92 -5.79 -1.71
N THR A 106 24.15 -4.48 -1.85
CA THR A 106 24.41 -3.81 -3.14
C THR A 106 25.91 -3.62 -3.29
N LEU A 107 26.65 -4.71 -3.45
CA LEU A 107 27.99 -4.63 -4.03
C LEU A 107 27.80 -4.64 -5.55
N ASP A 108 28.53 -3.78 -6.25
CA ASP A 108 28.60 -3.62 -7.72
C ASP A 108 27.75 -2.48 -8.32
N PHE A 109 28.22 -1.23 -8.16
CA PHE A 109 28.19 -0.22 -9.24
C PHE A 109 29.31 0.83 -9.15
N THR A 110 30.41 0.55 -8.44
CA THR A 110 31.59 1.43 -8.38
C THR A 110 32.78 0.74 -9.03
N SER A 111 32.84 0.65 -10.36
CA SER A 111 34.08 0.44 -11.16
C SER A 111 33.81 0.36 -12.68
N ALA A 112 33.36 1.43 -13.34
CA ALA A 112 33.43 1.50 -14.82
C ALA A 112 33.53 2.92 -15.41
N HIS A 113 33.94 3.91 -14.61
CA HIS A 113 34.34 5.23 -15.12
C HIS A 113 35.75 5.59 -14.67
N THR A 114 36.70 4.69 -14.96
CA THR A 114 38.10 5.09 -15.09
C THR A 114 38.31 5.69 -16.48
N SER A 115 38.51 7.00 -16.46
CA SER A 115 39.09 7.86 -17.49
C SER A 115 39.95 7.12 -18.52
N LYS A 116 39.53 7.12 -19.79
CA LYS A 116 40.44 7.11 -20.93
C LYS A 116 40.29 8.44 -21.66
N LYS A 117 41.14 9.40 -21.31
CA LYS A 117 41.65 10.37 -22.26
C LYS A 117 43.17 10.40 -22.11
N THR A 118 43.81 9.69 -23.04
CA THR A 118 45.18 9.95 -23.50
C THR A 118 45.26 11.33 -24.12
#